data_AF-A0A0U2T8V5-F1
#
_entry.id   AF-A0A0U2T8V5-F1
#
_cell.length_a   1.000
_cell.length_b   1.000
_cell.length_c   1.000
_cell.angle_alpha   90.00
_cell.angle_beta   90.00
_cell.angle_gamma   90.00
#
_symmetry.space_group_name_H-M   'P 1'
#
loop_
_entity.id
_entity.type
_entity.pdbx_description
1 polymer ?
#
loop_
_entity_poly.entity_id
_entity_poly.type
_entity_poly.pdbx_seq_one_letter_code
_entity_poly.pdbx_strand_id
1 'polypeptide(L)'
;MGKIMKTGKVVLLLFGRYAGRKAVVVKPSDEGTSDKPFSHALVAGIDRYPRKVTKRMSKKKVQRRSAIKPFFEGGELQPCYAHQVHCRDPFR
;
A
#
# COMPACT_ATOMS: atom_id res chain seq x y z
N MET A 1 -21.22 -5.27 -4.87
CA MET A 1 -19.86 -5.22 -4.28
C MET A 1 -18.86 -5.64 -5.36
N GLY A 2 -17.92 -4.78 -5.73
CA GLY A 2 -16.94 -5.08 -6.78
C GLY A 2 -15.72 -5.84 -6.25
N LYS A 3 -15.07 -6.65 -7.09
CA LYS A 3 -13.82 -7.36 -6.74
C LYS A 3 -12.73 -6.35 -6.31
N ILE A 4 -12.22 -6.50 -5.08
CA ILE A 4 -11.23 -5.59 -4.45
C ILE A 4 -9.84 -5.75 -5.09
N MET A 5 -9.46 -6.98 -5.44
CA MET A 5 -8.15 -7.36 -5.99
C MET A 5 -8.04 -7.07 -7.52
N LYS A 6 -8.38 -5.87 -7.96
CA LYS A 6 -8.07 -5.44 -9.33
C LYS A 6 -6.78 -4.64 -9.32
N THR A 7 -5.97 -4.81 -10.37
CA THR A 7 -4.76 -4.02 -10.57
C THR A 7 -5.07 -2.52 -10.50
N GLY A 8 -4.21 -1.76 -9.83
CA GLY A 8 -4.36 -0.31 -9.66
C GLY A 8 -5.36 0.11 -8.58
N LYS A 9 -5.98 -0.84 -7.86
CA LYS A 9 -6.78 -0.49 -6.68
C LYS A 9 -5.89 -0.19 -5.48
N VAL A 10 -6.25 0.86 -4.75
CA VAL A 10 -5.62 1.25 -3.49
C VAL A 10 -6.28 0.49 -2.35
N VAL A 11 -5.45 -0.20 -1.58
CA VAL A 11 -5.83 -1.04 -0.45
C VAL A 11 -5.12 -0.58 0.82
N LEU A 12 -5.76 -0.78 1.95
CA LEU A 12 -5.12 -0.68 3.27
C LEU A 12 -4.77 -2.09 3.74
N LEU A 13 -3.50 -2.29 4.10
CA LEU A 13 -3.04 -3.53 4.72
C LEU A 13 -3.55 -3.60 6.16
N LEU A 14 -4.22 -4.70 6.51
CA LEU A 14 -4.81 -4.87 7.85
C LEU A 14 -3.86 -5.55 8.84
N PHE A 15 -2.96 -6.41 8.36
CA PHE A 15 -2.07 -7.22 9.20
C PHE A 15 -0.63 -7.26 8.67
N GLY A 16 0.29 -7.78 9.51
CA GLY A 16 1.70 -7.91 9.20
C GLY A 16 2.53 -6.65 9.50
N ARG A 17 3.81 -6.68 9.10
CA ARG A 17 4.78 -5.58 9.33
C ARG A 17 4.31 -4.23 8.77
N TYR A 18 3.52 -4.26 7.70
CA TYR A 18 3.06 -3.09 6.97
C TYR A 18 1.58 -2.75 7.24
N ALA A 19 1.01 -3.25 8.34
CA ALA A 19 -0.36 -2.91 8.76
C ALA A 19 -0.56 -1.39 8.89
N GLY A 20 -1.73 -0.91 8.46
CA GLY A 20 -2.06 0.53 8.43
C GLY A 20 -1.35 1.32 7.32
N ARG A 21 -0.53 0.67 6.48
CA ARG A 21 0.05 1.29 5.29
C ARG A 21 -0.88 1.13 4.08
N LYS A 22 -0.94 2.18 3.27
CA LYS A 22 -1.63 2.22 1.99
C LYS A 22 -0.74 1.60 0.95
N ALA A 23 -1.34 0.81 0.08
CA ALA A 23 -0.63 0.11 -0.96
C ALA A 23 -1.52 -0.06 -2.20
N VAL A 24 -0.90 -0.46 -3.30
CA VAL A 24 -1.53 -0.64 -4.60
C VAL A 24 -1.37 -2.10 -5.01
N VAL A 25 -2.45 -2.69 -5.50
CA VAL A 25 -2.43 -4.03 -6.11
C VAL A 25 -1.73 -3.95 -7.46
N VAL A 26 -0.60 -4.64 -7.60
CA VAL A 26 0.20 -4.69 -8.84
C VAL A 26 -0.24 -5.87 -9.70
N LYS A 27 -0.32 -7.06 -9.10
CA LYS A 27 -0.71 -8.29 -9.79
C LYS A 27 -1.61 -9.12 -8.88
N PRO A 28 -2.88 -9.32 -9.24
CA PRO A 28 -3.73 -10.29 -8.56
C PRO A 28 -3.41 -11.72 -9.03
N SER A 29 -3.46 -12.67 -8.11
CA SER A 29 -3.38 -14.11 -8.35
C SER A 29 -4.66 -14.74 -7.80
N ASP A 30 -5.58 -15.06 -8.70
CA ASP A 30 -6.91 -15.59 -8.32
C ASP A 30 -6.91 -17.11 -8.13
N GLU A 31 -6.07 -17.82 -8.89
CA GLU A 31 -6.07 -19.29 -9.03
C GLU A 31 -5.24 -20.04 -7.97
N GLY A 32 -4.59 -19.32 -7.05
CA GLY A 32 -3.69 -19.91 -6.06
C GLY A 32 -2.40 -20.46 -6.69
N THR A 33 -1.33 -20.50 -5.91
CA THR A 33 -0.05 -21.15 -6.28
C THR A 33 0.08 -22.43 -5.46
N SER A 34 0.93 -23.37 -5.88
CA SER A 34 1.26 -24.58 -5.08
C SER A 34 1.56 -24.27 -3.62
N ASP A 35 2.23 -23.16 -3.37
CA ASP A 35 2.66 -22.74 -2.03
C ASP A 35 1.53 -22.06 -1.23
N LYS A 36 0.54 -21.51 -1.94
CA LYS A 36 -0.53 -20.68 -1.38
C LYS A 36 -1.84 -20.96 -2.11
N PRO A 37 -2.68 -21.88 -1.59
CA PRO A 37 -3.92 -22.29 -2.26
C PRO A 37 -5.03 -21.22 -2.23
N PHE A 38 -4.82 -20.10 -1.55
CA PHE A 38 -5.77 -18.99 -1.45
C PHE A 38 -5.47 -17.88 -2.46
N SER A 39 -6.50 -17.13 -2.85
CA SER A 39 -6.34 -15.94 -3.69
C SER A 39 -5.52 -14.87 -2.97
N HIS A 40 -4.48 -14.38 -3.63
CA HIS A 40 -3.53 -13.42 -3.08
C HIS A 40 -3.16 -12.37 -4.12
N ALA A 41 -2.53 -11.28 -3.69
CA ALA A 41 -2.04 -10.26 -4.61
C ALA A 41 -0.63 -9.80 -4.26
N LEU A 42 0.14 -9.47 -5.29
CA LEU A 42 1.38 -8.70 -5.17
C LEU A 42 1.04 -7.24 -4.95
N VAL A 43 1.62 -6.67 -3.90
CA VAL A 43 1.29 -5.33 -3.42
C VAL A 43 2.54 -4.47 -3.32
N ALA A 44 2.46 -3.24 -3.82
CA ALA A 44 3.48 -2.23 -3.64
C ALA A 44 2.93 -1.10 -2.77
N GLY A 45 3.62 -0.75 -1.68
CA GLY A 45 3.13 0.22 -0.73
C GLY A 45 4.19 1.19 -0.23
N ILE A 46 3.75 2.13 0.61
CA ILE A 46 4.61 3.13 1.22
C ILE A 46 4.79 2.80 2.70
N ASP A 47 6.01 2.46 3.11
CA ASP A 47 6.35 2.18 4.51
C ASP A 47 6.53 3.52 5.24
N ARG A 48 7.44 4.36 4.72
CA ARG A 48 7.65 5.70 5.25
C ARG A 48 6.92 6.72 4.39
N TYR A 49 5.79 7.21 4.91
CA TYR A 49 5.06 8.31 4.28
C TYR A 49 5.87 9.61 4.28
N PRO A 50 5.67 10.46 3.26
CA PRO A 50 6.23 11.80 3.26
C PRO A 50 5.68 12.59 4.45
N ARG A 51 6.57 13.26 5.18
CA ARG A 51 6.18 14.10 6.32
C ARG A 51 5.83 15.49 5.83
N LYS A 52 4.87 16.17 6.50
CA LYS A 52 4.48 17.55 6.18
C LYS A 52 5.71 18.46 6.07
N VAL A 53 5.78 19.19 4.95
CA VAL A 53 6.79 20.21 4.66
C VAL A 53 6.17 21.59 4.90
N THR A 54 6.93 22.50 5.51
CA THR A 54 6.52 23.90 5.71
C THR A 54 7.56 24.83 5.11
N LYS A 55 7.15 26.05 4.74
CA LYS A 55 8.01 27.05 4.06
C LYS A 55 9.27 27.43 4.84
N ARG A 56 9.27 27.27 6.18
CA ARG A 56 10.39 27.63 7.06
C ARG A 56 11.52 26.59 7.10
N MET A 57 11.36 25.44 6.44
CA MET A 57 12.36 24.36 6.51
C MET A 57 13.54 24.60 5.56
N SER A 58 14.74 24.23 6.01
CA SER A 58 15.93 24.23 5.15
C SER A 58 15.87 23.13 4.10
N LYS A 59 16.52 23.34 2.94
CA LYS A 59 16.52 22.40 1.80
C LYS A 59 16.92 20.97 2.19
N LYS A 60 17.92 20.83 3.08
CA LYS A 60 18.36 19.52 3.63
C LYS A 60 17.27 18.82 4.44
N LYS A 61 16.48 19.57 5.22
CA LYS A 61 15.38 19.01 6.02
C LYS A 61 14.17 18.67 5.15
N VAL A 62 13.92 19.43 4.09
CA VAL A 62 12.91 19.13 3.08
C VAL A 62 13.22 17.80 2.39
N GLN A 63 14.44 17.63 1.87
CA GLN A 63 14.85 16.39 1.20
C GLN A 63 14.69 15.15 2.09
N ARG A 64 15.08 15.25 3.37
CA ARG A 64 14.93 14.15 4.33
C ARG A 64 13.46 13.83 4.67
N ARG A 65 12.55 14.81 4.62
CA ARG A 65 11.12 14.61 4.91
C ARG A 65 10.33 14.09 3.70
N SER A 66 10.77 14.43 2.49
CA SER A 66 10.18 13.98 1.24
C SER A 66 10.68 12.59 0.80
N ALA A 67 11.72 12.06 1.44
CA ALA A 67 12.22 10.72 1.13
C ALA A 67 11.19 9.64 1.51
N ILE A 68 10.68 8.94 0.49
CA ILE A 68 9.73 7.84 0.62
C ILE A 68 10.51 6.53 0.69
N LYS A 69 10.14 5.64 1.61
CA LYS A 69 10.61 4.26 1.62
C LYS A 69 9.49 3.36 1.07
N PRO A 70 9.58 2.91 -0.19
CA PRO A 70 8.63 1.95 -0.74
C PRO A 70 8.91 0.55 -0.17
N PHE A 71 7.90 -0.31 -0.19
CA PHE A 71 8.05 -1.74 0.06
C PHE A 71 7.26 -2.54 -0.97
N PHE A 72 7.71 -3.77 -1.18
CA PHE A 72 7.00 -4.79 -1.94
C PHE A 72 6.64 -5.92 -0.99
N GLU A 73 5.36 -6.25 -0.95
CA GLU A 73 4.85 -7.40 -0.20
C GLU A 73 4.34 -8.41 -1.22
N GLY A 74 5.11 -9.48 -1.41
CA GLY A 74 4.83 -10.49 -2.43
C GLY A 74 3.94 -11.64 -1.97
N GLY A 75 3.46 -11.62 -0.73
CA GLY A 75 3.12 -12.86 -0.05
C GLY A 75 1.71 -13.04 0.48
N GLU A 76 0.95 -12.02 0.86
CA GLU A 76 -0.06 -12.26 1.90
C GLU A 76 -1.34 -11.43 1.83
N LEU A 77 -1.56 -10.67 0.75
CA LEU A 77 -2.81 -9.91 0.66
C LEU A 77 -3.97 -10.81 0.26
N GLN A 78 -4.58 -11.47 1.24
CA GLN A 78 -5.90 -12.07 1.06
C GLN A 78 -6.98 -10.98 1.00
N PRO A 79 -8.14 -11.26 0.39
CA PRO A 79 -9.27 -10.32 0.36
C PRO A 79 -9.70 -9.84 1.76
N CYS A 80 -9.60 -10.70 2.76
CA CYS A 80 -9.92 -10.40 4.16
C CYS A 80 -8.89 -9.52 4.87
N TYR A 81 -7.68 -9.37 4.32
CA TYR A 81 -6.59 -8.57 4.90
C TYR A 81 -6.42 -7.20 4.22
N ALA A 82 -7.37 -6.85 3.35
CA ALA A 82 -7.35 -5.64 2.56
C ALA A 82 -8.71 -4.94 2.58
N HIS A 83 -8.76 -3.72 3.11
CA HIS A 83 -9.91 -2.85 2.88
C HIS A 83 -9.65 -1.93 1.68
N GLN A 84 -10.63 -1.85 0.77
CA GLN A 84 -10.60 -0.85 -0.29
C GLN A 84 -10.68 0.53 0.33
N VAL A 85 -9.67 1.36 0.11
CA VAL A 85 -9.69 2.75 0.56
C VAL A 85 -10.26 3.58 -0.57
N HIS A 86 -11.40 4.22 -0.33
CA HIS A 86 -11.77 5.37 -1.13
C HIS A 86 -10.83 6.51 -0.73
N CYS A 87 -9.88 6.83 -1.60
CA CYS A 87 -9.05 8.02 -1.46
C CYS A 87 -9.96 9.25 -1.50
N ARG A 88 -10.51 9.66 -0.36
CA ARG A 88 -10.84 11.06 -0.14
C ARG A 88 -9.51 11.78 0.00
N ASP A 89 -9.23 12.69 -0.92
CA ASP A 89 -7.98 13.47 -0.93
C ASP A 89 -7.73 14.06 0.46
N PRO A 90 -6.68 13.62 1.17
CA PRO A 90 -6.37 14.16 2.50
C PRO A 90 -5.66 15.53 2.41
N PHE A 91 -5.48 16.05 1.18
CA PHE A 91 -4.83 17.33 0.87
C PHE A 91 -5.77 18.36 0.26
N ARG A 92 -7.08 18.08 0.21
CA ARG A 92 -8.11 19.10 -0.06
C ARG A 92 -8.69 19.61 1.25
#